data_AF-A0A2S4Y1B5-F1
#
_entry.id   AF-A0A2S4Y1B5-F1
#
_cell.length_a   1.000
_cell.length_b   1.000
_cell.length_c   1.000
_cell.angle_alpha   90.00
_cell.angle_beta   90.00
_cell.angle_gamma   90.00
#
_symmetry.space_group_name_H-M   'P 1'
#
loop_
_entity.id
_entity.type
_entity.pdbx_description
1 polymer ?
#
loop_
_entity_poly.entity_id
_entity_poly.type
_entity_poly.pdbx_seq_one_letter_code
_entity_poly.pdbx_strand_id
1 'polypeptide(L)'
;MITRRSAALAALAVAAATLTAPSAHAADASGTSEPTAATSITRNEVLARTKFWFDRQVPYSQARTYPDPQGKRYRTDSSGYVSMALNLPAPGRNTQGLADPAITKKITKAELQIGDLLLNRSKHVVIFAGWANAAKTRYWTYEQTPPRVKNRTVPYPYFAGNGKFEPYRYRYIK
;
A
#
# COMPACT_ATOMS: atom_id res chain seq x y z
N MET A 1 63.77 29.50 43.40
CA MET A 1 65.00 29.05 44.08
C MET A 1 64.74 27.71 44.75
N ILE A 2 65.47 26.68 44.31
CA ILE A 2 66.08 25.60 45.14
C ILE A 2 65.12 24.52 45.71
N THR A 3 65.34 23.19 45.66
CA THR A 3 66.33 22.29 45.03
C THR A 3 65.92 20.83 45.28
N ARG A 4 65.85 20.02 44.20
CA ARG A 4 66.31 18.62 43.97
C ARG A 4 65.92 17.39 44.84
N ARG A 5 65.54 16.33 44.07
CA ARG A 5 65.97 14.89 44.07
C ARG A 5 65.49 14.01 45.24
N SER A 6 64.91 12.81 45.06
CA SER A 6 65.36 11.63 44.30
C SER A 6 64.17 10.67 44.04
N ALA A 7 63.97 10.16 42.83
CA ALA A 7 64.33 8.81 42.34
C ALA A 7 63.55 7.61 42.94
N ALA A 8 62.73 6.96 42.11
CA ALA A 8 62.61 5.50 42.03
C ALA A 8 61.97 5.09 40.69
N LEU A 9 62.72 4.32 39.90
CA LEU A 9 62.23 3.57 38.74
C LEU A 9 61.30 2.45 39.22
N ALA A 10 60.22 2.17 38.48
CA ALA A 10 59.76 0.79 38.28
C ALA A 10 58.77 0.68 37.12
N ALA A 11 59.16 -0.17 36.16
CA ALA A 11 58.34 -1.03 35.31
C ALA A 11 57.40 -0.42 34.25
N LEU A 12 57.88 -0.53 33.01
CA LEU A 12 57.06 -0.73 31.81
C LEU A 12 56.01 -1.84 32.03
N ALA A 13 54.78 -1.56 31.62
CA ALA A 13 53.91 -2.56 30.99
C ALA A 13 53.08 -1.85 29.92
N VAL A 14 53.55 -1.92 28.67
CA VAL A 14 52.75 -1.57 27.50
C VAL A 14 51.77 -2.72 27.29
N ALA A 15 50.52 -2.54 27.70
CA ALA A 15 49.42 -3.39 27.27
C ALA A 15 48.78 -2.75 26.03
N ALA A 16 49.23 -3.18 24.85
CA ALA A 16 48.58 -2.87 23.59
C ALA A 16 47.22 -3.60 23.54
N ALA A 17 46.15 -2.95 23.97
CA ALA A 17 44.80 -3.44 23.75
C ALA A 17 44.41 -3.15 22.29
N THR A 18 44.44 -4.19 21.46
CA THR A 18 43.99 -4.15 20.07
C THR A 18 42.49 -3.81 20.02
N LEU A 19 42.13 -2.68 19.40
CA LEU A 19 40.77 -2.40 18.97
C LEU A 19 40.40 -3.38 17.85
N THR A 20 39.64 -4.43 18.17
CA THR A 20 38.93 -5.23 17.17
C THR A 20 37.55 -4.64 16.96
N ALA A 21 37.37 -3.95 15.82
CA ALA A 21 36.07 -3.56 15.32
C ALA A 21 35.25 -4.82 14.95
N PRO A 22 33.94 -4.87 15.20
CA PRO A 22 33.11 -5.96 14.70
C PRO A 22 32.95 -5.82 13.18
N SER A 23 33.54 -6.76 12.45
CA SER A 23 33.26 -6.98 11.03
C SER A 23 31.83 -7.44 10.83
N ALA A 24 31.11 -6.73 9.96
CA ALA A 24 29.82 -7.13 9.44
C ALA A 24 29.92 -8.51 8.76
N HIS A 25 29.01 -9.43 9.09
CA HIS A 25 28.68 -10.56 8.24
C HIS A 25 27.16 -10.67 8.10
N ALA A 26 26.74 -10.43 6.86
CA ALA A 26 25.56 -10.88 6.15
C ALA A 26 24.29 -11.14 6.97
N ALA A 27 23.33 -10.22 6.80
CA ALA A 27 21.93 -10.53 6.92
C ALA A 27 21.56 -11.61 5.88
N ASP A 28 21.45 -12.86 6.30
CA ASP A 28 20.60 -13.83 5.62
C ASP A 28 19.27 -13.88 6.36
N ALA A 29 18.50 -12.81 6.21
CA ALA A 29 17.07 -12.86 6.47
C ALA A 29 16.43 -13.40 5.19
N SER A 30 16.55 -14.71 4.99
CA SER A 30 15.62 -15.48 4.15
C SER A 30 14.24 -15.40 4.79
N GLY A 31 13.59 -14.24 4.62
CA GLY A 31 12.21 -14.01 4.97
C GLY A 31 11.35 -14.80 4.01
N THR A 32 11.10 -16.06 4.34
CA THR A 32 9.97 -16.80 3.81
C THR A 32 8.75 -15.90 4.00
N SER A 33 8.28 -15.32 2.90
CA SER A 33 7.07 -14.51 2.90
C SER A 33 5.91 -15.46 3.15
N GLU A 34 5.67 -15.77 4.42
CA GLU A 34 4.43 -16.36 4.88
C GLU A 34 3.28 -15.65 4.15
N PRO A 35 2.33 -16.39 3.54
CA PRO A 35 1.20 -15.78 2.88
C PRO A 35 0.46 -14.98 3.94
N THR A 36 0.66 -13.66 3.92
CA THR A 36 0.06 -12.77 4.91
C THR A 36 -1.43 -13.03 4.90
N ALA A 37 -1.95 -13.57 6.01
CA ALA A 37 -3.34 -13.97 6.14
C ALA A 37 -4.23 -12.86 5.59
N ALA A 38 -5.12 -13.21 4.67
CA ALA A 38 -5.95 -12.23 4.01
C ALA A 38 -6.78 -11.48 5.06
N THR A 39 -6.62 -10.16 5.10
CA THR A 39 -7.15 -9.34 6.18
C THR A 39 -8.63 -9.09 5.94
N SER A 40 -9.47 -9.56 6.86
CA SER A 40 -10.88 -9.19 6.83
C SER A 40 -11.05 -7.69 7.10
N ILE A 41 -11.90 -7.03 6.33
CA ILE A 41 -12.13 -5.59 6.40
C ILE A 41 -13.61 -5.30 6.14
N THR A 42 -14.19 -4.32 6.82
CA THR A 42 -15.56 -3.89 6.57
C THR A 42 -15.64 -2.90 5.41
N ARG A 43 -16.82 -2.81 4.78
CA ARG A 43 -17.08 -1.77 3.76
C ARG A 43 -16.83 -0.34 4.27
N ASN A 44 -17.16 -0.07 5.53
CA ASN A 44 -16.95 1.24 6.15
C ASN A 44 -15.45 1.54 6.31
N GLU A 45 -14.64 0.55 6.72
CA GLU A 45 -13.19 0.71 6.78
C GLU A 45 -12.58 0.93 5.39
N VAL A 46 -13.03 0.21 4.37
CA VAL A 46 -12.59 0.45 2.97
C VAL A 46 -12.88 1.89 2.57
N LEU A 47 -14.09 2.39 2.85
CA LEU A 47 -14.46 3.76 2.52
C LEU A 47 -13.67 4.80 3.33
N ALA A 48 -13.40 4.55 4.61
CA ALA A 48 -12.57 5.43 5.45
C ALA A 48 -11.14 5.52 4.93
N ARG A 49 -10.54 4.38 4.55
CA ARG A 49 -9.18 4.31 3.96
C ARG A 49 -9.12 4.98 2.60
N THR A 50 -10.15 4.81 1.78
CA THR A 50 -10.34 5.52 0.51
C THR A 50 -10.33 7.05 0.73
N LYS A 51 -11.15 7.54 1.66
CA LYS A 51 -11.21 8.96 2.02
C LYS A 51 -9.88 9.49 2.55
N PHE A 52 -9.12 8.69 3.30
CA PHE A 52 -7.85 9.11 3.88
C PHE A 52 -6.85 9.69 2.85
N TRP A 53 -6.66 9.04 1.69
CA TRP A 53 -5.83 9.61 0.61
C TRP A 53 -6.55 10.68 -0.20
N PHE A 54 -7.87 10.58 -0.37
CA PHE A 54 -8.65 11.61 -1.04
C PHE A 54 -8.52 12.96 -0.33
N ASP A 55 -8.75 13.01 0.98
CA ASP A 55 -8.69 14.25 1.77
C ASP A 55 -7.28 14.84 1.79
N ARG A 56 -6.25 13.98 1.69
CA ARG A 56 -4.83 14.38 1.62
C ARG A 56 -4.35 14.71 0.20
N GLN A 57 -5.21 14.54 -0.80
CA GLN A 57 -4.90 14.86 -2.19
C GLN A 57 -3.60 14.19 -2.67
N VAL A 58 -3.39 12.92 -2.30
CA VAL A 58 -2.14 12.17 -2.55
C VAL A 58 -1.81 12.15 -4.05
N PRO A 59 -0.64 12.68 -4.48
CA PRO A 59 -0.28 12.74 -5.90
C PRO A 59 -0.19 11.36 -6.56
N TYR A 60 -0.62 11.29 -7.81
CA TYR A 60 -0.42 10.09 -8.63
C TYR A 60 1.05 9.92 -9.00
N SER A 61 1.57 8.72 -8.81
CA SER A 61 2.89 8.34 -9.33
C SER A 61 3.02 6.83 -9.42
N GLN A 62 3.61 6.37 -10.52
CA GLN A 62 4.00 4.98 -10.73
C GLN A 62 5.28 4.59 -9.96
N ALA A 63 6.02 5.56 -9.43
CA ALA A 63 7.32 5.33 -8.78
C ALA A 63 7.32 5.61 -7.26
N ARG A 64 6.30 6.28 -6.74
CA ARG A 64 6.26 6.71 -5.34
C ARG A 64 5.34 5.84 -4.49
N THR A 65 5.57 5.90 -3.18
CA THR A 65 4.70 5.31 -2.16
C THR A 65 4.22 6.38 -1.19
N TYR A 66 3.05 6.16 -0.57
CA TYR A 66 2.48 6.99 0.48
C TYR A 66 1.91 6.10 1.61
N PRO A 67 1.96 6.54 2.88
CA PRO A 67 1.44 5.74 3.99
C PRO A 67 -0.10 5.64 3.98
N ASP A 68 -0.63 4.56 4.54
CA ASP A 68 -2.02 4.43 4.95
C ASP A 68 -2.21 5.02 6.37
N PRO A 69 -3.43 4.97 6.97
CA PRO A 69 -3.66 5.49 8.32
C PRO A 69 -2.80 4.85 9.42
N GLN A 70 -2.25 3.66 9.18
CA GLN A 70 -1.40 2.90 10.09
C GLN A 70 0.10 3.05 9.78
N GLY A 71 0.47 3.91 8.82
CA GLY A 71 1.86 4.15 8.42
C GLY A 71 2.43 3.16 7.39
N LYS A 72 1.67 2.13 7.00
CA LYS A 72 2.09 1.15 5.99
C LYS A 72 2.07 1.77 4.60
N ARG A 73 3.16 1.59 3.82
CA ARG A 73 3.37 2.31 2.58
C ARG A 73 2.88 1.55 1.35
N TYR A 74 2.12 2.22 0.49
CA TYR A 74 1.56 1.65 -0.74
C TYR A 74 1.95 2.49 -1.95
N ARG A 75 2.05 1.87 -3.14
CA ARG A 75 2.27 2.61 -4.39
C ARG A 75 1.15 3.62 -4.63
N THR A 76 1.50 4.80 -5.13
CA THR A 76 0.55 5.89 -5.40
C THR A 76 -0.08 5.81 -6.80
N ASP A 77 -0.28 4.60 -7.30
CA ASP A 77 -0.97 4.30 -8.55
C ASP A 77 -2.38 3.75 -8.29
N SER A 78 -3.16 3.50 -9.35
CA SER A 78 -4.54 3.00 -9.22
C SER A 78 -4.68 1.71 -8.41
N SER A 79 -3.83 0.73 -8.67
CA SER A 79 -3.85 -0.58 -8.01
C SER A 79 -3.25 -0.55 -6.61
N GLY A 80 -2.25 0.30 -6.37
CA GLY A 80 -1.68 0.56 -5.06
C GLY A 80 -2.67 1.28 -4.15
N TYR A 81 -3.45 2.22 -4.68
CA TYR A 81 -4.55 2.87 -3.97
C TYR A 81 -5.65 1.89 -3.57
N VAL A 82 -6.09 1.01 -4.49
CA VAL A 82 -7.07 -0.03 -4.15
C VAL A 82 -6.51 -1.02 -3.13
N SER A 83 -5.24 -1.42 -3.27
CA SER A 83 -4.57 -2.27 -2.29
C SER A 83 -4.50 -1.62 -0.92
N MET A 84 -4.25 -0.31 -0.87
CA MET A 84 -4.31 0.49 0.35
C MET A 84 -5.73 0.49 0.91
N ALA A 85 -6.75 0.82 0.11
CA ALA A 85 -8.14 0.88 0.57
C ALA A 85 -8.63 -0.47 1.14
N LEU A 86 -8.22 -1.59 0.54
CA LEU A 86 -8.55 -2.95 0.99
C LEU A 86 -7.63 -3.50 2.10
N ASN A 87 -6.65 -2.71 2.57
CA ASN A 87 -5.65 -3.12 3.56
C ASN A 87 -4.87 -4.39 3.16
N LEU A 88 -4.58 -4.56 1.87
CA LEU A 88 -3.78 -5.69 1.39
C LEU A 88 -2.32 -5.57 1.85
N PRO A 89 -1.50 -6.65 1.79
CA PRO A 89 -0.06 -6.55 1.99
C PRO A 89 0.59 -5.45 1.13
N ALA A 90 1.51 -4.70 1.73
CA ALA A 90 2.27 -3.64 1.05
C ALA A 90 3.37 -4.28 0.19
N PRO A 91 3.79 -3.63 -0.92
CA PRO A 91 3.40 -2.30 -1.39
C PRO A 91 2.08 -2.30 -2.20
N GLY A 92 1.33 -3.40 -2.18
CA GLY A 92 0.07 -3.60 -2.91
C GLY A 92 0.22 -4.46 -4.15
N ARG A 93 -0.89 -5.00 -4.65
CA ARG A 93 -0.95 -5.78 -5.90
C ARG A 93 -1.08 -4.83 -7.10
N ASN A 94 -0.66 -5.28 -8.29
CA ASN A 94 -1.03 -4.63 -9.55
C ASN A 94 -2.46 -5.04 -9.98
N THR A 95 -2.97 -4.50 -11.09
CA THR A 95 -4.33 -4.82 -11.57
C THR A 95 -4.55 -6.30 -11.90
N GLN A 96 -3.51 -7.01 -12.36
CA GLN A 96 -3.59 -8.46 -12.59
C GLN A 96 -3.66 -9.23 -11.26
N GLY A 97 -2.80 -8.90 -10.30
CA GLY A 97 -2.78 -9.52 -8.97
C GLY A 97 -4.00 -9.19 -8.11
N LEU A 98 -4.72 -8.09 -8.40
CA LEU A 98 -6.03 -7.83 -7.80
C LEU A 98 -7.12 -8.76 -8.36
N ALA A 99 -7.00 -9.19 -9.62
CA ALA A 99 -7.93 -10.13 -10.23
C ALA A 99 -7.65 -11.60 -9.86
N ASP A 100 -6.61 -11.85 -9.06
CA ASP A 100 -6.29 -13.16 -8.51
C ASP A 100 -7.54 -13.72 -7.79
N PRO A 101 -7.99 -14.94 -8.14
CA PRO A 101 -9.16 -15.54 -7.53
C PRO A 101 -8.97 -15.86 -6.05
N ALA A 102 -7.80 -15.74 -5.44
CA ALA A 102 -7.61 -15.80 -3.98
C ALA A 102 -7.88 -14.44 -3.30
N ILE A 103 -7.83 -13.33 -4.05
CA ILE A 103 -7.98 -11.96 -3.52
C ILE A 103 -9.38 -11.43 -3.78
N THR A 104 -9.82 -11.48 -5.04
CA THR A 104 -11.16 -11.01 -5.42
C THR A 104 -11.96 -12.11 -6.10
N LYS A 105 -13.28 -11.94 -6.09
CA LYS A 105 -14.20 -12.72 -6.92
C LYS A 105 -14.93 -11.79 -7.86
N LYS A 106 -15.16 -12.25 -9.10
CA LYS A 106 -16.02 -11.53 -10.03
C LYS A 106 -17.46 -11.53 -9.52
N ILE A 107 -18.16 -10.41 -9.67
CA ILE A 107 -19.57 -10.27 -9.33
C ILE A 107 -20.34 -9.70 -10.53
N THR A 108 -21.66 -9.77 -10.47
CA THR A 108 -22.54 -9.14 -11.44
C THR A 108 -22.75 -7.65 -11.13
N LYS A 109 -23.26 -6.90 -12.12
CA LYS A 109 -23.67 -5.50 -11.92
C LYS A 109 -24.68 -5.34 -10.79
N ALA A 110 -25.63 -6.28 -10.68
CA ALA A 110 -26.71 -6.22 -9.70
C ALA A 110 -26.20 -6.38 -8.27
N GLU A 111 -25.11 -7.11 -8.09
CA GLU A 111 -24.49 -7.34 -6.78
C GLU A 111 -23.65 -6.17 -6.28
N LEU A 112 -23.30 -5.19 -7.14
CA LEU A 112 -22.42 -4.06 -6.79
C LEU A 112 -22.89 -3.29 -5.56
N GLN A 113 -21.91 -3.02 -4.70
CA GLN A 113 -22.14 -2.58 -3.34
C GLN A 113 -20.88 -1.77 -2.90
N ILE A 114 -21.01 -0.78 -2.02
CA ILE A 114 -19.93 0.18 -1.71
C ILE A 114 -18.62 -0.52 -1.29
N GLY A 115 -17.50 -0.19 -1.93
CA GLY A 115 -16.19 -0.81 -1.70
C GLY A 115 -15.84 -1.93 -2.69
N ASP A 116 -16.78 -2.35 -3.54
CA ASP A 116 -16.49 -3.24 -4.67
C ASP A 116 -15.66 -2.50 -5.74
N LEU A 117 -15.06 -3.26 -6.65
CA LEU A 117 -14.13 -2.76 -7.66
C LEU A 117 -14.74 -2.85 -9.05
N LEU A 118 -14.47 -1.85 -9.89
CA LEU A 118 -14.55 -1.99 -11.34
C LEU A 118 -13.11 -2.10 -11.85
N LEU A 119 -12.76 -3.28 -12.38
CA LEU A 119 -11.37 -3.64 -12.69
C LEU A 119 -11.20 -3.93 -14.18
N ASN A 120 -10.27 -3.20 -14.82
CA ASN A 120 -9.63 -3.60 -16.05
C ASN A 120 -8.22 -4.14 -15.71
N ARG A 121 -8.06 -5.46 -15.83
CA ARG A 121 -6.85 -6.21 -15.42
C ARG A 121 -5.55 -5.69 -16.03
N SER A 122 -5.62 -5.03 -17.19
CA SER A 122 -4.44 -4.58 -17.94
C SER A 122 -4.22 -3.06 -17.90
N LYS A 123 -5.11 -2.28 -17.27
CA LYS A 123 -5.09 -0.82 -17.39
C LYS A 123 -5.34 -0.06 -16.09
N HIS A 124 -6.45 -0.35 -15.41
CA HIS A 124 -6.93 0.54 -14.34
C HIS A 124 -7.95 -0.15 -13.44
N VAL A 125 -8.13 0.40 -12.24
CA VAL A 125 -9.12 -0.06 -11.27
C VAL A 125 -9.67 1.13 -10.51
N VAL A 126 -10.98 1.09 -10.21
CA VAL A 126 -11.67 2.11 -9.44
C VAL A 126 -12.55 1.47 -8.37
N ILE A 127 -12.82 2.19 -7.28
CA ILE A 127 -13.66 1.74 -6.16
C ILE A 127 -15.08 2.27 -6.38
N PHE A 128 -16.06 1.38 -6.37
CA PHE A 128 -17.48 1.71 -6.43
C PHE A 128 -17.96 2.29 -5.09
N ALA A 129 -18.49 3.51 -5.13
CA ALA A 129 -18.98 4.24 -3.95
C ALA A 129 -20.50 4.50 -3.98
N GLY A 130 -21.24 3.72 -4.78
CA GLY A 130 -22.71 3.78 -4.85
C GLY A 130 -23.24 4.26 -6.19
N TRP A 131 -24.45 3.84 -6.54
CA TRP A 131 -25.14 4.31 -7.74
C TRP A 131 -25.49 5.80 -7.63
N ALA A 132 -25.20 6.56 -8.67
CA ALA A 132 -25.49 7.99 -8.73
C ALA A 132 -26.88 8.28 -9.32
N ASN A 133 -27.56 7.27 -9.88
CA ASN A 133 -28.91 7.37 -10.41
C ASN A 133 -29.69 6.05 -10.30
N ALA A 134 -31.02 6.14 -10.30
CA ALA A 134 -31.91 4.99 -10.17
C ALA A 134 -31.75 3.98 -11.34
N ALA A 135 -31.46 4.47 -12.54
CA ALA A 135 -31.21 3.63 -13.72
C ALA A 135 -29.92 2.80 -13.64
N LYS A 136 -29.07 3.01 -12.62
CA LYS A 136 -27.78 2.34 -12.45
C LYS A 136 -26.89 2.46 -13.70
N THR A 137 -26.90 3.62 -14.35
CA THR A 137 -26.06 3.92 -15.53
C THR A 137 -24.84 4.75 -15.16
N ARG A 138 -24.83 5.34 -13.96
CA ARG A 138 -23.72 6.12 -13.41
C ARG A 138 -23.51 5.79 -11.94
N TYR A 139 -22.26 5.85 -11.48
CA TYR A 139 -21.92 5.59 -10.07
C TYR A 139 -20.86 6.57 -9.57
N TRP A 140 -20.89 6.84 -8.28
CA TRP A 140 -19.81 7.53 -7.58
C TRP A 140 -18.62 6.61 -7.45
N THR A 141 -17.42 7.11 -7.72
CA THR A 141 -16.19 6.34 -7.62
C THR A 141 -15.09 7.10 -6.93
N TYR A 142 -14.21 6.36 -6.26
CA TYR A 142 -12.88 6.84 -5.90
C TYR A 142 -11.82 6.14 -6.74
N GLU A 143 -10.90 6.91 -7.28
CA GLU A 143 -9.82 6.40 -8.13
C GLU A 143 -8.54 7.23 -7.96
N GLN A 144 -7.39 6.54 -7.95
CA GLN A 144 -6.08 7.19 -8.01
C GLN A 144 -5.63 7.26 -9.46
N THR A 145 -5.72 8.47 -10.03
CA THR A 145 -5.44 8.77 -11.44
C THR A 145 -4.84 10.17 -11.55
N PRO A 146 -4.01 10.53 -12.54
CA PRO A 146 -3.42 11.86 -12.60
C PRO A 146 -4.45 13.01 -12.45
N PRO A 147 -4.15 14.04 -11.63
CA PRO A 147 -2.92 14.23 -10.86
C PRO A 147 -2.92 13.60 -9.45
N ARG A 148 -4.06 13.09 -8.95
CA ARG A 148 -4.29 12.64 -7.56
C ARG A 148 -5.63 11.93 -7.43
N VAL A 149 -5.98 11.48 -6.22
CA VAL A 149 -7.26 10.79 -5.97
C VAL A 149 -8.44 11.67 -6.41
N LYS A 150 -9.38 11.10 -7.15
CA LYS A 150 -10.64 11.75 -7.55
C LYS A 150 -11.81 11.03 -6.89
N ASN A 151 -12.78 11.81 -6.43
CA ASN A 151 -14.14 11.34 -6.18
C ASN A 151 -15.06 11.99 -7.22
N ARG A 152 -15.68 11.19 -8.09
CA ARG A 152 -16.57 11.71 -9.15
C ARG A 152 -17.59 10.67 -9.59
N THR A 153 -18.60 11.14 -10.29
CA THR A 153 -19.54 10.26 -10.98
C THR A 153 -18.98 9.82 -12.34
N VAL A 154 -19.02 8.54 -12.66
CA VAL A 154 -18.59 7.95 -13.94
C VAL A 154 -19.71 7.06 -14.54
N PRO A 155 -19.76 6.87 -15.88
CA PRO A 155 -20.69 5.93 -16.48
C PRO A 155 -20.31 4.47 -16.14
N TYR A 156 -21.30 3.58 -16.09
CA TYR A 156 -21.06 2.15 -15.93
C TYR A 156 -20.74 1.47 -17.28
N PRO A 157 -19.73 0.57 -17.36
CA PRO A 157 -18.84 0.17 -16.26
C PRO A 157 -17.69 1.18 -16.03
N TYR A 158 -17.29 1.92 -17.07
CA TYR A 158 -16.39 3.07 -17.01
C TYR A 158 -16.51 3.87 -18.34
N PHE A 159 -15.76 4.96 -18.49
CA PHE A 159 -15.77 5.76 -19.73
C PHE A 159 -15.40 4.93 -20.98
N ALA A 160 -16.13 5.13 -22.08
CA ALA A 160 -15.86 4.49 -23.37
C ALA A 160 -14.40 4.69 -23.81
N GLY A 161 -13.86 3.72 -24.55
CA GLY A 161 -12.46 3.72 -25.02
C GLY A 161 -11.42 3.31 -23.96
N ASN A 162 -11.83 2.94 -22.74
CA ASN A 162 -10.90 2.52 -21.67
C ASN A 162 -10.77 1.00 -21.49
N GLY A 163 -11.27 0.23 -22.46
CA GLY A 163 -11.29 -1.23 -22.41
C GLY A 163 -12.38 -1.76 -21.48
N LYS A 164 -12.31 -3.06 -21.18
CA LYS A 164 -13.34 -3.77 -20.43
C LYS A 164 -13.10 -3.65 -18.93
N PHE A 165 -14.04 -3.01 -18.23
CA PHE A 165 -14.11 -3.02 -16.77
C PHE A 165 -15.15 -4.04 -16.34
N GLU A 166 -14.79 -4.88 -15.37
CA GLU A 166 -15.68 -5.89 -14.84
C GLU A 166 -15.81 -5.72 -13.31
N PRO A 167 -16.97 -6.02 -12.71
CA PRO A 167 -17.16 -5.91 -11.27
C PRO A 167 -16.43 -7.03 -10.50
N TYR A 168 -15.71 -6.65 -9.45
CA TYR A 168 -15.07 -7.59 -8.52
C TYR A 168 -15.36 -7.20 -7.07
N ARG A 169 -15.43 -8.20 -6.20
CA ARG A 169 -15.55 -8.06 -4.75
C ARG A 169 -14.32 -8.64 -4.07
N TYR A 170 -13.73 -7.91 -3.14
CA TYR A 170 -12.70 -8.44 -2.26
C TYR A 170 -13.27 -9.59 -1.42
N ARG A 171 -12.56 -10.72 -1.32
CA ARG A 171 -13.12 -11.93 -0.69
C ARG A 171 -13.38 -11.81 0.80
N TYR A 172 -12.59 -11.00 1.48
CA TYR A 172 -12.62 -10.87 2.93
C TYR A 172 -13.31 -9.57 3.37
N ILE A 173 -14.05 -8.93 2.44
CA ILE A 173 -14.89 -7.78 2.77
C ILE A 173 -16.17 -8.23 3.48
N LYS A 174 -16.49 -7.56 4.58
CA LYS A 174 -17.72 -7.73 5.37
C LYS A 174 -18.64 -6.53 5.18
#